data_AF-A0A7W6NWU3-F1
#
_entry.id   AF-A0A7W6NWU3-F1
#
_cell.length_a   1.000
_cell.length_b   1.000
_cell.length_c   1.000
_cell.angle_alpha   90.00
_cell.angle_beta   90.00
_cell.angle_gamma   90.00
#
_symmetry.space_group_name_H-M   'P 1'
#
loop_
_entity.id
_entity.type
_entity.pdbx_description
1 polymer ?
#
loop_
_entity_poly.entity_id
_entity_poly.type
_entity_poly.pdbx_seq_one_letter_code
_entity_poly.pdbx_strand_id
1 'polypeptide(L)'
;MSAGTQSFNSANTLRLLGRWMRMFTIHNKSSVAMAYKEFGDDDRMRPPSYYDSIVEVMEELVRMTVLMRPRIAQLVHRYSERKEGCLPVAREDHSAIAIGRQNLTLDDW
;
A
#
# COMPACT_ATOMS: atom_id res chain seq x y z
N MET A 1 -16.51 -6.20 14.46
CA MET A 1 -17.07 -4.84 14.65
C MET A 1 -16.61 -4.34 16.02
N SER A 2 -15.83 -3.25 16.08
CA SER A 2 -15.37 -2.68 17.36
C SER A 2 -16.47 -1.76 17.92
N ALA A 3 -17.39 -2.33 18.71
CA ALA A 3 -18.45 -1.57 19.38
C ALA A 3 -18.02 -1.02 20.76
N GLY A 4 -16.71 -0.95 21.03
CA GLY A 4 -16.12 -0.50 22.30
C GLY A 4 -14.84 0.31 22.09
N THR A 5 -14.05 0.46 23.17
CA THR A 5 -12.76 1.18 23.23
C THR A 5 -11.85 0.84 22.04
N GLN A 6 -11.05 1.81 21.58
CA GLN A 6 -10.20 1.68 20.39
C GLN A 6 -9.41 0.36 20.40
N SER A 7 -9.53 -0.43 19.33
CA SER A 7 -8.84 -1.73 19.20
C SER A 7 -8.12 -1.82 17.86
N PHE A 8 -6.90 -2.39 17.87
CA PHE A 8 -6.09 -2.61 16.68
C PHE A 8 -6.03 -4.08 16.25
N ASN A 9 -6.75 -4.98 16.93
CA ASN A 9 -6.64 -6.42 16.70
C ASN A 9 -6.97 -6.80 15.25
N SER A 10 -8.09 -6.28 14.73
CA SER A 10 -8.49 -6.54 13.34
C SER A 10 -7.49 -5.99 12.32
N ALA A 11 -6.97 -4.77 12.53
CA ALA A 11 -5.99 -4.16 11.62
C ALA A 11 -4.66 -4.94 11.61
N ASN A 12 -4.22 -5.46 12.76
CA ASN A 12 -3.02 -6.27 12.87
C ASN A 12 -3.19 -7.63 12.14
N THR A 13 -4.34 -8.28 12.26
CA THR A 13 -4.64 -9.52 11.52
C THR A 13 -4.69 -9.27 10.02
N LEU A 14 -5.31 -8.18 9.56
CA LEU A 14 -5.35 -7.81 8.15
C LEU A 14 -3.95 -7.51 7.60
N ARG A 15 -3.06 -6.91 8.40
CA ARG A 15 -1.66 -6.69 8.01
C ARG A 15 -0.91 -8.01 7.79
N LEU A 16 -1.12 -8.98 8.68
CA LEU A 16 -0.59 -10.33 8.48
C LEU A 16 -1.15 -10.93 7.19
N LEU A 17 -2.47 -10.89 6.98
CA LEU A 17 -3.08 -11.43 5.76
C LEU A 17 -2.50 -10.79 4.50
N GLY A 18 -2.33 -9.46 4.48
CA GLY A 18 -1.70 -8.74 3.37
C GLY A 18 -0.29 -9.23 3.07
N ARG A 19 0.52 -9.53 4.10
CA ARG A 19 1.85 -10.13 3.93
C ARG A 19 1.77 -11.50 3.25
N TRP A 20 0.79 -12.33 3.60
CA TRP A 20 0.61 -13.65 2.98
C TRP A 20 0.16 -13.53 1.52
N MET A 21 -0.68 -12.54 1.21
CA MET A 21 -1.09 -12.20 -0.15
C MET A 21 -0.01 -11.49 -0.96
N ARG A 22 1.19 -11.28 -0.40
CA ARG A 22 2.30 -10.54 -1.02
C ARG A 22 1.95 -9.09 -1.34
N MET A 23 1.00 -8.52 -0.62
CA MET A 23 0.60 -7.11 -0.72
C MET A 23 1.53 -6.23 0.09
N PHE A 24 1.82 -5.05 -0.44
CA PHE A 24 2.50 -4.02 0.31
C PHE A 24 1.51 -3.33 1.27
N THR A 25 1.74 -3.46 2.58
CA THR A 25 0.87 -2.86 3.61
C THR A 25 1.50 -1.57 4.11
N ILE A 26 0.81 -0.45 3.89
CA ILE A 26 1.22 0.89 4.35
C ILE A 26 1.34 0.96 5.87
N HIS A 27 2.13 1.91 6.38
CA HIS A 27 2.46 1.96 7.81
C HIS A 27 1.35 2.61 8.62
N ASN A 28 0.73 3.68 8.10
CA ASN A 28 -0.37 4.33 8.77
C ASN A 28 -1.63 3.42 8.78
N LYS A 29 -2.38 3.48 9.88
CA LYS A 29 -3.59 2.70 10.11
C LYS A 29 -4.58 3.54 10.91
N SER A 30 -5.83 3.57 10.45
CA SER A 30 -6.92 4.18 11.20
C SER A 30 -7.71 3.10 11.92
N SER A 31 -8.05 3.34 13.19
CA SER A 31 -8.99 2.54 13.97
C SER A 31 -9.97 3.48 14.67
N VAL A 32 -11.22 3.46 14.20
CA VAL A 32 -12.32 4.25 14.73
C VAL A 32 -12.92 3.53 15.93
N ALA A 33 -12.78 4.13 17.12
CA ALA A 33 -13.44 3.62 18.33
C ALA A 33 -14.90 4.07 18.34
N MET A 34 -15.80 3.26 18.93
CA MET A 34 -17.22 3.61 19.03
C MET A 34 -17.81 4.13 17.71
N ALA A 35 -17.55 3.43 16.60
CA ALA A 35 -17.92 3.91 15.26
C ALA A 35 -19.38 4.39 15.15
N TYR A 36 -20.32 3.79 15.89
CA TYR A 36 -21.73 4.21 15.96
C TYR A 36 -21.97 5.66 16.44
N LYS A 37 -21.03 6.29 17.14
CA LYS A 37 -21.11 7.69 17.59
C LYS A 37 -20.55 8.67 16.58
N GLU A 38 -19.71 8.17 15.68
CA GLU A 38 -18.95 8.97 14.72
C GLU A 38 -19.72 9.20 13.41
N PHE A 39 -20.85 8.52 13.19
CA PHE A 39 -21.75 8.76 12.05
C PHE A 39 -22.96 9.59 12.47
N GLY A 40 -23.29 10.60 11.66
CA GLY A 40 -24.50 11.42 11.81
C GLY A 40 -25.75 10.78 11.20
N ASP A 41 -26.88 11.48 11.29
CA ASP A 41 -28.16 11.03 10.75
C ASP A 41 -28.18 10.98 9.20
N ASP A 42 -27.19 11.61 8.56
CA ASP A 42 -26.95 11.60 7.11
C ASP A 42 -25.98 10.50 6.66
N ASP A 43 -25.64 9.55 7.55
CA ASP A 43 -24.65 8.48 7.34
C ASP A 43 -23.24 9.00 6.99
N ARG A 44 -22.95 10.26 7.33
CA ARG A 44 -21.62 10.86 7.16
C ARG A 44 -20.85 10.87 8.47
N MET A 45 -19.54 10.73 8.33
CA MET A 45 -18.62 10.77 9.47
C MET A 45 -18.47 12.20 9.99
N ARG A 46 -18.51 12.37 11.31
CA ARG A 46 -18.34 13.66 11.99
C ARG A 46 -16.84 14.03 12.02
N PRO A 47 -16.45 15.24 11.58
CA PRO A 47 -15.10 15.75 11.79
C PRO A 47 -14.86 16.13 13.28
N PRO A 48 -13.61 16.22 13.77
CA PRO A 48 -12.35 16.24 13.01
C PRO A 48 -11.42 15.02 13.19
N SER A 49 -11.33 14.40 14.37
CA SER A 49 -10.15 13.59 14.71
C SER A 49 -10.02 12.25 13.96
N TYR A 50 -11.07 11.43 13.90
CA TYR A 50 -11.00 10.15 13.18
C TYR A 50 -11.07 10.31 11.67
N TYR A 51 -11.72 11.38 11.20
CA TYR A 51 -11.79 11.73 9.78
C TYR A 51 -10.41 12.09 9.24
N ASP A 52 -9.66 12.95 9.93
CA ASP A 52 -8.32 13.35 9.52
C ASP A 52 -7.35 12.16 9.46
N SER A 53 -7.44 11.22 10.42
CA SER A 53 -6.65 9.98 10.39
C SER A 53 -6.96 9.10 9.18
N ILE A 54 -8.22 9.07 8.71
CA ILE A 54 -8.58 8.33 7.49
C ILE A 54 -8.00 9.03 6.25
N VAL A 55 -8.06 10.36 6.22
CA VAL A 55 -7.48 11.17 5.14
C VAL A 55 -5.98 10.90 5.02
N GLU A 56 -5.24 10.92 6.13
CA GLU A 56 -3.80 10.61 6.14
C GLU A 56 -3.47 9.19 5.64
N VAL A 57 -4.28 8.19 6.01
CA VAL A 57 -4.11 6.80 5.53
C VAL A 57 -4.36 6.70 4.02
N MET A 58 -5.39 7.38 3.52
CA MET A 58 -5.69 7.39 2.09
C MET A 58 -4.63 8.14 1.29
N GLU A 59 -4.11 9.24 1.83
CA GLU A 59 -3.00 9.99 1.22
C GLU A 59 -1.73 9.12 1.12
N GLU A 60 -1.36 8.41 2.19
CA GLU A 60 -0.23 7.46 2.17
C GLU A 60 -0.48 6.32 1.17
N LEU A 61 -1.70 5.77 1.12
CA LEU A 61 -2.06 4.71 0.19
C LEU A 61 -1.87 5.14 -1.27
N VAL A 62 -2.35 6.33 -1.63
CA VAL A 62 -2.22 6.85 -3.00
C VAL A 62 -0.75 7.12 -3.32
N ARG A 63 -0.02 7.78 -2.42
CA ARG A 63 1.41 8.07 -2.60
C ARG A 63 2.22 6.79 -2.80
N MET A 64 1.97 5.76 -1.98
CA MET A 64 2.68 4.49 -2.09
C MET A 64 2.30 3.74 -3.36
N THR A 65 1.03 3.80 -3.76
CA THR A 65 0.55 3.21 -5.02
C THR A 65 1.23 3.86 -6.22
N VAL A 66 1.27 5.18 -6.29
CA VAL A 66 1.95 5.93 -7.37
C VAL A 66 3.44 5.59 -7.41
N LEU A 67 4.09 5.49 -6.25
CA LEU A 67 5.52 5.15 -6.16
C LEU A 67 5.81 3.72 -6.64
N MET A 68 4.95 2.76 -6.29
CA MET A 68 5.18 1.34 -6.54
C MET A 68 4.72 0.88 -7.91
N ARG A 69 3.62 1.43 -8.44
CA ARG A 69 2.98 0.99 -9.69
C ARG A 69 3.96 0.82 -10.86
N PRO A 70 4.87 1.76 -11.16
CA PRO A 70 5.82 1.57 -12.28
C PRO A 70 6.91 0.52 -12.00
N ARG A 71 7.11 0.10 -10.74
CA ARG A 71 8.20 -0.78 -10.31
C ARG A 71 7.73 -2.19 -9.93
N ILE A 72 6.44 -2.51 -10.09
CA ILE A 72 5.87 -3.80 -9.68
C ILE A 72 6.66 -4.97 -10.30
N ALA A 73 6.97 -4.90 -11.60
CA ALA A 73 7.71 -5.95 -12.30
C ALA A 73 9.10 -6.23 -11.67
N GLN A 74 9.80 -5.18 -11.21
CA GLN A 74 11.08 -5.31 -10.51
C GLN A 74 10.90 -5.87 -9.10
N LEU A 75 9.87 -5.41 -8.37
CA LEU A 75 9.62 -5.79 -6.98
C LEU A 75 9.20 -7.26 -6.82
N VAL A 76 8.50 -7.82 -7.82
CA VAL A 76 8.08 -9.23 -7.79
C VAL A 76 9.12 -10.20 -8.36
N HIS A 77 10.19 -9.69 -8.97
CA HIS A 77 11.22 -10.49 -9.63
C HIS A 77 12.19 -11.15 -8.62
N ARG A 78 11.80 -12.32 -8.09
CA ARG A 78 12.54 -13.01 -7.03
C ARG A 78 13.71 -13.85 -7.55
N TYR A 79 14.80 -13.86 -6.78
CA TYR A 79 15.95 -14.72 -7.04
C TYR A 79 15.62 -16.21 -7.00
N SER A 80 14.80 -16.65 -6.03
CA SER A 80 14.42 -18.06 -5.89
C SER A 80 13.70 -18.59 -7.13
N GLU A 81 12.79 -17.81 -7.71
CA GLU A 81 12.07 -18.16 -8.94
C GLU A 81 13.01 -18.26 -10.14
N ARG A 82 14.00 -17.35 -10.25
CA ARG A 82 15.03 -17.42 -11.30
C ARG A 82 15.88 -18.69 -11.20
N LYS A 83 16.29 -19.03 -9.96
CA LYS A 83 17.11 -20.21 -9.68
C LYS A 83 16.36 -21.49 -10.04
N GLU A 84 15.06 -21.58 -9.71
CA GLU A 84 14.22 -22.74 -10.03
C GLU A 84 13.94 -22.86 -11.54
N GLY A 85 13.74 -21.74 -12.24
CA GLY A 85 13.48 -21.72 -13.68
C GLY A 85 14.70 -21.98 -14.56
N CYS A 86 15.89 -22.23 -13.99
CA CYS A 86 17.18 -22.29 -14.69
C CYS A 86 17.39 -21.10 -15.64
N LEU A 87 16.79 -19.95 -15.33
CA LEU A 87 16.90 -18.75 -16.15
C LEU A 87 18.33 -18.22 -15.95
N PRO A 88 19.12 -18.08 -17.03
CA PRO A 88 20.43 -17.45 -16.91
C PRO A 88 20.21 -16.06 -16.32
N VAL A 89 21.04 -15.67 -15.35
CA VAL A 89 21.08 -14.28 -14.90
C VAL A 89 21.49 -13.47 -16.11
N ALA A 90 20.50 -12.89 -16.80
CA ALA A 90 20.76 -11.95 -17.88
C ALA A 90 21.72 -10.94 -17.31
N ARG A 91 22.89 -10.81 -17.95
CA ARG A 91 23.96 -9.88 -17.57
C ARG A 91 23.24 -8.55 -17.32
N GLU A 92 23.09 -8.17 -16.05
CA GLU A 92 22.21 -7.06 -15.68
C GLU A 92 22.76 -5.83 -16.40
N ASP A 93 22.09 -5.41 -17.47
CA ASP A 93 22.48 -4.21 -18.17
C ASP A 93 22.02 -3.05 -17.28
N HIS A 94 22.84 -2.76 -16.28
CA HIS A 94 22.59 -1.72 -15.29
C HIS A 94 22.36 -0.36 -15.97
N SER A 95 22.87 -0.19 -17.19
CA SER A 95 22.64 1.00 -18.01
C SER A 95 21.20 1.09 -18.53
N ALA A 96 20.62 -0.02 -19.02
CA ALA A 96 19.24 -0.07 -19.51
C ALA A 96 18.20 0.17 -18.39
N ILE A 97 18.47 -0.33 -17.17
CA ILE A 97 17.62 -0.11 -15.98
C ILE A 97 17.59 1.37 -15.58
N ALA A 98 18.69 2.09 -15.75
CA ALA A 98 18.78 3.51 -15.46
C ALA A 98 18.11 4.39 -16.53
N ILE A 99 18.24 4.02 -17.82
CA ILE A 99 17.72 4.79 -18.96
C ILE A 99 16.18 4.73 -19.05
N GLY A 100 15.56 3.59 -18.72
CA GLY A 100 14.09 3.47 -18.68
C GLY A 100 13.39 4.45 -17.71
N ARG A 101 14.16 5.09 -16.81
CA ARG A 101 13.68 6.11 -15.85
C ARG A 101 13.52 7.50 -16.48
N GLN A 102 14.19 7.81 -17.59
CA GLN A 102 14.14 9.13 -18.24
C GLN A 102 13.00 9.27 -19.26
N ASN A 103 12.56 8.17 -19.87
CA ASN A 103 11.57 8.21 -20.96
C ASN A 103 10.10 8.29 -20.48
N LEU A 104 9.83 8.06 -19.19
CA LEU A 104 8.48 8.10 -18.60
C LEU A 104 8.13 9.46 -17.95
N THR A 105 8.97 10.48 -18.11
CA THR A 105 8.82 11.75 -17.37
C THR A 105 8.59 12.99 -18.25
N LEU A 106 8.56 12.86 -19.59
CA LEU A 106 8.48 14.03 -20.48
C LEU A 106 7.30 14.07 -21.46
N ASP A 107 6.60 12.96 -21.72
CA ASP A 107 5.58 12.92 -22.79
C ASP A 107 4.14 12.61 -22.32
N ASP A 108 3.90 12.40 -21.02
CA ASP A 108 2.57 12.01 -20.48
C ASP A 108 1.95 13.11 -19.58
N TRP A 109 1.71 14.31 -20.14
CA TRP A 109 0.79 15.34 -19.62
C TRP A 109 0.01 16.00 -20.76
#